data_AF-A0A0R1R6Z2-F1
#
_entry.id   AF-A0A0R1R6Z2-F1
#
_cell.length_a   1.000
_cell.length_b   1.000
_cell.length_c   1.000
_cell.angle_alpha   90.00
_cell.angle_beta   90.00
_cell.angle_gamma   90.00
#
_symmetry.space_group_name_H-M   'P 1'
#
loop_
_entity.id
_entity.type
_entity.pdbx_description
1 polymer ?
#
loop_
_entity_poly.entity_id
_entity_poly.type
_entity_poly.pdbx_seq_one_letter_code
_entity_poly.pdbx_strand_id
1 'polypeptide(L)'
;MPRTKTWNFYDYGTYHIVKNDYRQNNGVQYYFTGDGSIATGWQSINNDLVYFDGSTYHKVIALSDLGSNLSSTQKYFFESVIPGAIAGWHEYGVIPSITIAQAIIESGWGQSYLSTAAHNLFGIKGTYNGNSITLPTQEYNGYQYVTIYAAFRAYDNNSESIQDHGAFLKYNSRYNNLLGDSNYVSVANKIRLDGYATDPAYSTSLISMVQTYGLNILDALQ
;
A
#
# COMPACT_ATOMS: atom_id res chain seq x y z
N MET A 1 -26.56 18.32 -0.46
CA MET A 1 -25.90 17.49 0.56
C MET A 1 -25.97 16.04 0.08
N PRO A 2 -24.85 15.32 -0.09
CA PRO A 2 -24.96 13.91 -0.39
C PRO A 2 -25.52 13.20 0.85
N ARG A 3 -26.67 12.56 0.72
CA ARG A 3 -27.21 11.68 1.77
C ARG A 3 -26.25 10.51 1.88
N THR A 4 -25.50 10.41 2.98
CA THR A 4 -24.83 9.17 3.35
C THR A 4 -25.92 8.10 3.49
N LYS A 5 -25.90 7.09 2.60
CA LYS A 5 -26.77 5.93 2.75
C LYS A 5 -26.28 5.14 3.95
N THR A 6 -26.98 5.23 5.07
CA THR A 6 -26.75 4.36 6.22
C THR A 6 -27.50 3.05 5.97
N TRP A 7 -26.76 1.97 5.71
CA TRP A 7 -27.34 0.63 5.64
C TRP A 7 -27.37 0.04 7.05
N ASN A 8 -28.57 -0.15 7.60
CA ASN A 8 -28.76 -0.85 8.86
C ASN A 8 -29.17 -2.30 8.57
N PHE A 9 -28.46 -3.26 9.16
CA PHE A 9 -28.91 -4.64 9.18
C PHE A 9 -29.65 -4.93 10.48
N TYR A 10 -30.72 -5.71 10.36
CA TYR A 10 -31.57 -6.09 11.48
C TYR A 10 -31.54 -7.61 11.65
N ASP A 11 -31.47 -8.08 12.90
CA ASP A 11 -31.57 -9.50 13.20
C ASP A 11 -32.97 -10.03 12.85
N TYR A 12 -33.01 -11.17 12.15
CA TYR A 12 -34.25 -11.80 11.76
C TYR A 12 -35.04 -12.27 12.99
N GLY A 13 -36.29 -11.83 13.11
CA GLY A 13 -37.19 -12.19 14.21
C GLY A 13 -37.14 -11.27 15.43
N THR A 14 -36.05 -10.53 15.65
CA THR A 14 -35.97 -9.56 16.77
C THR A 14 -36.02 -8.09 16.33
N TYR A 15 -35.71 -7.81 15.06
CA TYR A 15 -35.67 -6.45 14.49
C TYR A 15 -34.72 -5.49 15.22
N HIS A 16 -33.73 -6.01 15.97
CA HIS A 16 -32.67 -5.19 16.54
C HIS A 16 -31.60 -4.90 15.51
N ILE A 17 -31.04 -3.68 15.56
CA ILE A 17 -29.91 -3.28 14.73
C ILE A 17 -28.68 -4.08 15.17
N VAL A 18 -28.01 -4.71 14.21
CA VAL A 18 -26.74 -5.42 14.42
C VAL A 18 -25.67 -4.42 14.84
N LYS A 19 -24.93 -4.72 15.91
CA LYS A 19 -23.90 -3.85 16.48
C LYS A 19 -22.70 -4.65 16.97
N ASN A 20 -21.51 -4.11 16.72
CA ASN A 20 -20.22 -4.71 17.08
C ASN A 20 -20.05 -6.15 16.57
N ASP A 21 -20.58 -6.45 15.39
CA ASP A 21 -20.70 -7.83 14.93
C ASP A 21 -20.48 -7.97 13.42
N TYR A 22 -19.96 -9.12 13.02
CA TYR A 22 -19.75 -9.48 11.63
C TYR A 22 -21.03 -10.04 11.01
N ARG A 23 -21.25 -9.74 9.74
CA ARG A 23 -22.25 -10.42 8.91
C ARG A 23 -21.62 -10.88 7.61
N GLN A 24 -22.12 -12.00 7.10
CA GLN A 24 -21.64 -12.57 5.85
C GLN A 24 -22.78 -12.64 4.85
N ASN A 25 -22.50 -12.29 3.60
CA ASN A 25 -23.41 -12.47 2.49
C ASN A 25 -22.62 -12.95 1.27
N ASN A 26 -23.00 -14.10 0.70
CA ASN A 26 -22.31 -14.73 -0.44
C ASN A 26 -20.79 -14.84 -0.25
N GLY A 27 -20.34 -15.23 0.95
CA GLY A 27 -18.91 -15.36 1.28
C GLY A 27 -18.22 -14.05 1.68
N VAL A 28 -18.78 -12.88 1.35
CA VAL A 28 -18.22 -11.57 1.68
C VAL A 28 -18.58 -11.18 3.11
N GLN A 29 -17.59 -10.73 3.88
CA GLN A 29 -17.77 -10.28 5.25
C GLN A 29 -17.95 -8.75 5.32
N TYR A 30 -18.83 -8.33 6.22
CA TYR A 30 -19.12 -6.95 6.58
C TYR A 30 -19.07 -6.84 8.10
N TYR A 31 -18.81 -5.65 8.62
CA TYR A 31 -18.87 -5.40 10.06
C TYR A 31 -19.80 -4.23 10.36
N PHE A 32 -20.59 -4.35 11.42
CA PHE A 32 -21.45 -3.27 11.92
C PHE A 32 -20.84 -2.70 13.19
N THR A 33 -20.61 -1.40 13.21
CA THR A 33 -20.03 -0.67 14.34
C THR A 33 -21.01 -0.55 15.50
N GLY A 34 -20.57 -0.03 16.64
CA GLY A 34 -21.40 0.08 17.85
C GLY A 34 -22.63 1.00 17.71
N ASP A 35 -22.60 1.92 16.76
CA ASP A 35 -23.75 2.75 16.39
C ASP A 35 -24.70 2.07 15.38
N GLY A 36 -24.32 0.90 14.86
CA GLY A 36 -25.08 0.11 13.90
C GLY A 36 -24.85 0.48 12.44
N SER A 37 -23.94 1.41 12.15
CA SER A 37 -23.53 1.70 10.77
C SER A 37 -22.59 0.61 10.24
N ILE A 38 -22.52 0.48 8.92
CA ILE A 38 -21.61 -0.47 8.28
C ILE A 38 -20.19 0.11 8.24
N ALA A 39 -19.20 -0.72 8.57
CA ALA A 39 -17.81 -0.33 8.64
C ALA A 39 -17.22 0.06 7.29
N THR A 40 -16.38 1.09 7.30
CA THR A 40 -15.51 1.51 6.19
C THR A 40 -14.15 1.89 6.73
N GLY A 41 -13.11 1.79 5.90
CA GLY A 41 -11.75 2.12 6.29
C GLY A 41 -11.20 1.17 7.34
N TRP A 42 -10.16 1.62 8.04
CA TRP A 42 -9.55 0.86 9.13
C TRP A 42 -10.42 0.87 10.38
N GLN A 43 -10.67 -0.31 10.94
CA GLN A 43 -11.43 -0.53 12.16
C GLN A 43 -10.63 -1.39 13.13
N SER A 44 -10.59 -0.99 14.40
CA SER A 44 -10.05 -1.84 15.47
C SER A 44 -11.15 -2.78 15.96
N ILE A 45 -11.01 -4.07 15.70
CA ILE A 45 -12.01 -5.10 16.00
C ILE A 45 -11.29 -6.26 16.71
N ASN A 46 -11.69 -6.55 17.95
CA ASN A 46 -11.14 -7.67 18.74
C ASN A 46 -9.59 -7.68 18.81
N ASN A 47 -8.98 -6.50 19.01
CA ASN A 47 -7.51 -6.28 19.02
C ASN A 47 -6.80 -6.50 17.68
N ASP A 48 -7.55 -6.65 16.60
CA ASP A 48 -7.04 -6.69 15.24
C ASP A 48 -7.44 -5.42 14.49
N LEU A 49 -6.66 -5.05 13.49
CA LEU A 49 -6.97 -3.92 12.64
C LEU A 49 -7.42 -4.41 11.28
N VAL A 50 -8.65 -4.08 10.90
CA VAL A 50 -9.32 -4.62 9.74
C VAL A 50 -9.71 -3.48 8.81
N TYR A 51 -9.31 -3.58 7.54
CA TYR A 51 -9.69 -2.62 6.51
C TYR A 51 -10.97 -3.10 5.81
N PHE A 52 -11.95 -2.21 5.72
CA PHE A 52 -13.15 -2.37 4.92
C PHE A 52 -13.14 -1.38 3.77
N ASP A 53 -13.45 -1.83 2.56
CA ASP A 53 -13.48 -0.95 1.39
C ASP A 53 -14.56 0.13 1.55
N GLY A 54 -14.22 1.38 1.22
CA GLY A 54 -15.12 2.52 1.44
C GLY A 54 -16.34 2.55 0.51
N SER A 55 -16.28 1.85 -0.61
CA SER A 55 -17.33 1.86 -1.65
C SER A 55 -18.26 0.64 -1.54
N THR A 56 -17.68 -0.53 -1.29
CA THR A 56 -18.36 -1.83 -1.25
C THR A 56 -18.61 -2.32 0.17
N TYR A 57 -17.94 -1.75 1.18
CA TYR A 57 -18.02 -2.16 2.59
C TYR A 57 -17.48 -3.56 2.88
N HIS A 58 -16.87 -4.21 1.88
CA HIS A 58 -16.32 -5.55 2.02
C HIS A 58 -15.13 -5.51 2.97
N LYS A 59 -15.01 -6.52 3.84
CA LYS A 59 -13.74 -6.80 4.52
C LYS A 59 -12.68 -7.09 3.46
N VAL A 60 -11.64 -6.29 3.45
CA VAL A 60 -10.53 -6.38 2.50
C VAL A 60 -9.39 -7.19 3.09
N ILE A 61 -8.90 -6.80 4.27
CA ILE A 61 -7.77 -7.45 4.94
C ILE A 61 -7.85 -7.22 6.44
N ALA A 62 -7.42 -8.19 7.24
CA ALA A 62 -7.06 -7.97 8.63
C ALA A 62 -5.54 -7.96 8.77
N LEU A 63 -4.95 -7.07 9.56
CA LEU A 63 -3.49 -7.03 9.72
C LEU A 63 -2.94 -8.33 10.32
N SER A 64 -3.75 -9.08 11.08
CA SER A 64 -3.39 -10.44 11.52
C SER A 64 -3.21 -11.44 10.38
N ASP A 65 -3.75 -11.16 9.19
CA ASP A 65 -3.52 -11.94 7.96
C ASP A 65 -2.12 -11.64 7.37
N LEU A 66 -1.48 -10.53 7.76
CA LEU A 66 -0.20 -10.06 7.24
C LEU A 66 0.96 -10.31 8.21
N GLY A 67 1.56 -11.50 8.14
CA GLY A 67 2.71 -11.88 8.97
C GLY A 67 2.38 -12.03 10.46
N SER A 68 3.17 -12.83 11.17
CA SER A 68 2.98 -13.00 12.62
C SER A 68 3.74 -11.94 13.42
N ASN A 69 3.13 -11.42 14.49
CA ASN A 69 3.77 -10.53 15.47
C ASN A 69 4.36 -9.23 14.90
N LEU A 70 3.63 -8.54 14.01
CA LEU A 70 4.02 -7.21 13.55
C LEU A 70 4.22 -6.23 14.73
N SER A 71 5.33 -5.50 14.70
CA SER A 71 5.56 -4.36 15.60
C SER A 71 4.57 -3.22 15.33
N SER A 72 4.38 -2.32 16.29
CA SER A 72 3.51 -1.15 16.11
C SER A 72 3.92 -0.29 14.90
N THR A 73 5.22 -0.15 14.64
CA THR A 73 5.74 0.59 13.48
C THR A 73 5.35 -0.07 12.17
N GLN A 74 5.44 -1.40 12.08
CA GLN A 74 5.04 -2.14 10.87
C GLN A 74 3.53 -2.07 10.63
N LYS A 75 2.72 -2.16 11.69
CA LYS A 75 1.26 -1.98 11.60
C LYS A 75 0.91 -0.60 11.05
N TYR A 76 1.45 0.46 11.65
CA TYR A 76 1.24 1.83 11.18
C TYR A 76 1.71 2.03 9.73
N PHE A 77 2.84 1.43 9.35
CA PHE A 77 3.31 1.49 7.97
C PHE A 77 2.30 0.86 7.02
N PHE A 78 1.84 -0.37 7.27
CA PHE A 78 0.84 -1.04 6.44
C PHE A 78 -0.47 -0.26 6.35
N GLU A 79 -0.95 0.29 7.47
CA GLU A 79 -2.13 1.15 7.51
C GLU A 79 -2.03 2.31 6.52
N SER A 80 -0.83 2.91 6.44
CA SER A 80 -0.56 4.09 5.62
C SER A 80 -0.37 3.81 4.12
N VAL A 81 -0.07 2.57 3.73
CA VAL A 81 0.29 2.22 2.34
C VAL A 81 -0.72 1.30 1.64
N ILE A 82 -1.41 0.41 2.36
CA ILE A 82 -2.32 -0.59 1.75
C ILE A 82 -3.43 0.07 0.91
N PRO A 83 -4.15 1.10 1.40
CA PRO A 83 -5.20 1.73 0.60
C PRO A 83 -4.68 2.30 -0.72
N GLY A 84 -3.51 2.94 -0.69
CA GLY A 84 -2.85 3.49 -1.88
C GLY A 84 -2.36 2.41 -2.83
N ALA A 85 -1.88 1.29 -2.32
CA ALA A 85 -1.39 0.18 -3.14
C ALA A 85 -2.54 -0.51 -3.89
N ILE A 86 -3.69 -0.71 -3.23
CA ILE A 86 -4.89 -1.26 -3.88
C ILE A 86 -5.41 -0.27 -4.92
N ALA A 87 -5.60 1.00 -4.57
CA ALA A 87 -6.07 2.02 -5.51
C ALA A 87 -5.13 2.16 -6.72
N GLY A 88 -3.82 2.22 -6.47
CA GLY A 88 -2.80 2.29 -7.51
C GLY A 88 -2.74 1.03 -8.37
N TRP A 89 -3.07 -0.14 -7.85
CA TRP A 89 -3.18 -1.35 -8.67
C TRP A 89 -4.33 -1.24 -9.68
N HIS A 90 -5.52 -0.82 -9.24
CA HIS A 90 -6.66 -0.64 -10.14
C HIS A 90 -6.41 0.44 -11.20
N GLU A 91 -5.69 1.51 -10.85
CA GLU A 91 -5.43 2.61 -11.76
C GLU A 91 -4.25 2.34 -12.71
N TYR A 92 -3.14 1.83 -12.18
CA TYR A 92 -1.86 1.74 -12.90
C TYR A 92 -1.47 0.32 -13.30
N GLY A 93 -2.05 -0.70 -12.68
CA GLY A 93 -1.83 -2.11 -13.02
C GLY A 93 -0.58 -2.73 -12.41
N VAL A 94 0.05 -2.09 -11.42
CA VAL A 94 1.16 -2.68 -10.66
C VAL A 94 0.59 -3.39 -9.44
N ILE A 95 0.92 -4.65 -9.23
CA ILE A 95 0.32 -5.44 -8.15
C ILE A 95 0.69 -4.91 -6.74
N PRO A 96 -0.24 -4.96 -5.77
CA PRO A 96 -0.03 -4.39 -4.44
C PRO A 96 1.16 -4.98 -3.69
N SER A 97 1.37 -6.31 -3.77
CA SER A 97 2.42 -6.98 -3.00
C SER A 97 3.82 -6.47 -3.33
N ILE A 98 4.13 -6.26 -4.61
CA ILE A 98 5.41 -5.70 -5.05
C ILE A 98 5.52 -4.23 -4.68
N THR A 99 4.46 -3.46 -4.87
CA THR A 99 4.47 -2.03 -4.53
C THR A 99 4.79 -1.81 -3.05
N ILE A 100 4.18 -2.60 -2.16
CA ILE A 100 4.43 -2.52 -0.71
C ILE A 100 5.82 -3.08 -0.37
N ALA A 101 6.26 -4.17 -0.99
CA ALA A 101 7.60 -4.71 -0.78
C ALA A 101 8.71 -3.71 -1.16
N GLN A 102 8.54 -3.00 -2.28
CA GLN A 102 9.43 -1.90 -2.66
C GLN A 102 9.38 -0.79 -1.62
N ALA A 103 8.17 -0.33 -1.24
CA ALA A 103 8.03 0.71 -0.24
C ALA A 103 8.73 0.34 1.08
N ILE A 104 8.64 -0.91 1.54
CA ILE A 104 9.35 -1.40 2.74
C ILE A 104 10.87 -1.23 2.58
N ILE A 105 11.44 -1.70 1.46
CA ILE A 105 12.87 -1.71 1.22
C ILE A 105 13.41 -0.29 1.04
N GLU A 106 12.79 0.49 0.15
CA GLU A 106 13.27 1.81 -0.24
C GLU A 106 13.19 2.83 0.91
N SER A 107 12.19 2.69 1.78
CA SER A 107 11.98 3.62 2.91
C SER A 107 12.46 3.10 4.26
N GLY A 108 12.89 1.84 4.34
CA GLY A 108 13.19 1.16 5.60
C GLY A 108 11.97 1.16 6.53
N TRP A 109 10.83 0.65 6.09
CA TRP A 109 9.54 0.71 6.81
C TRP A 109 9.06 2.13 7.14
N GLY A 110 9.27 3.06 6.20
CA GLY A 110 8.87 4.46 6.34
C GLY A 110 9.73 5.25 7.34
N GLN A 111 10.84 4.67 7.81
CA GLN A 111 11.68 5.28 8.85
C GLN A 111 12.82 6.14 8.29
N SER A 112 13.07 6.11 6.97
CA SER A 112 14.07 6.99 6.37
C SER A 112 13.72 8.47 6.61
N TYR A 113 14.74 9.33 6.66
CA TYR A 113 14.52 10.77 6.84
C TYR A 113 13.64 11.35 5.71
N LEU A 114 13.88 10.95 4.46
CA LEU A 114 13.07 11.42 3.34
C LEU A 114 11.61 10.98 3.45
N SER A 115 11.38 9.73 3.88
CA SER A 115 10.02 9.21 4.07
C SER A 115 9.30 9.87 5.23
N THR A 116 9.98 10.14 6.33
CA THR A 116 9.37 10.79 7.50
C THR A 116 9.16 12.30 7.32
N ALA A 117 10.06 12.98 6.60
CA ALA A 117 9.99 14.43 6.40
C ALA A 117 9.10 14.85 5.22
N ALA A 118 8.92 13.98 4.22
CA ALA A 118 8.25 14.33 2.97
C ALA A 118 7.30 13.24 2.43
N HIS A 119 7.01 12.21 3.23
CA HIS A 119 6.19 11.06 2.82
C HIS A 119 6.70 10.32 1.57
N ASN A 120 7.95 10.55 1.15
CA ASN A 120 8.49 9.99 -0.08
C ASN A 120 9.15 8.64 0.21
N LEU A 121 8.42 7.57 -0.12
CA LEU A 121 8.80 6.20 0.18
C LEU A 121 9.82 5.62 -0.81
N PHE A 122 9.93 6.19 -2.01
CA PHE A 122 10.65 5.61 -3.14
C PHE A 122 11.83 6.46 -3.64
N GLY A 123 12.14 7.57 -2.95
CA GLY A 123 13.23 8.46 -3.36
C GLY A 123 12.98 9.18 -4.69
N ILE A 124 11.72 9.39 -5.09
CA ILE A 124 11.41 10.01 -6.39
C ILE A 124 11.82 11.48 -6.37
N LYS A 125 12.66 11.86 -7.33
CA LYS A 125 13.13 13.25 -7.50
C LYS A 125 12.10 14.15 -8.18
N GLY A 126 12.24 15.45 -7.94
CA GLY A 126 11.42 16.50 -8.56
C GLY A 126 10.40 17.11 -7.59
N THR A 127 9.23 17.46 -8.13
CA THR A 127 8.13 18.10 -7.41
C THR A 127 6.84 17.30 -7.61
N TYR A 128 6.00 17.24 -6.58
CA TYR A 128 4.65 16.68 -6.66
C TYR A 128 3.64 17.76 -6.25
N ASN A 129 2.73 18.14 -7.14
CA ASN A 129 1.79 19.27 -6.93
C ASN A 129 2.48 20.57 -6.46
N GLY A 130 3.71 20.82 -6.93
CA GLY A 130 4.53 21.96 -6.52
C GLY A 130 5.32 21.77 -5.23
N ASN A 131 5.07 20.69 -4.47
CA ASN A 131 5.75 20.38 -3.23
C ASN A 131 7.05 19.59 -3.47
N SER A 132 8.12 19.95 -2.74
CA SER A 132 9.40 19.25 -2.75
C SER A 132 10.21 19.52 -1.49
N ILE A 133 11.19 18.66 -1.22
CA ILE A 133 12.24 18.87 -0.22
C ILE A 133 13.62 18.70 -0.88
N THR A 134 14.56 19.61 -0.60
CA THR A 134 15.92 19.53 -1.15
C THR A 134 16.85 18.89 -0.13
N LEU A 135 17.44 17.74 -0.48
CA LEU A 135 18.32 16.96 0.39
C LEU A 135 19.61 16.56 -0.32
N PRO A 136 20.70 16.34 0.43
CA PRO A 136 21.89 15.73 -0.13
C PRO A 136 21.62 14.27 -0.52
N THR A 137 22.15 13.84 -1.67
CA THR A 137 22.07 12.47 -2.17
C THR A 137 23.40 12.06 -2.80
N GLN A 138 23.70 10.76 -2.79
CA GLN A 138 24.93 10.22 -3.39
C GLN A 138 24.66 9.79 -4.83
N GLU A 139 25.41 10.36 -5.77
CA GLU A 139 25.37 9.99 -7.18
C GLU A 139 26.67 9.33 -7.59
N TYR A 140 26.59 8.25 -8.36
CA TYR A 140 27.76 7.65 -8.98
C TYR A 140 28.05 8.32 -10.32
N ASN A 141 29.17 9.02 -10.44
CA ASN A 141 29.53 9.75 -11.67
C ASN A 141 30.32 8.92 -12.69
N GLY A 142 30.39 7.60 -12.52
CA GLY A 142 31.20 6.69 -13.32
C GLY A 142 32.58 6.36 -12.73
N TYR A 143 33.02 7.10 -11.70
CA TYR A 143 34.31 6.88 -11.04
C TYR A 143 34.17 6.75 -9.52
N GLN A 144 33.38 7.63 -8.91
CA GLN A 144 33.17 7.68 -7.46
C GLN A 144 31.75 8.16 -7.14
N TYR A 145 31.35 7.92 -5.90
CA TYR A 145 30.15 8.54 -5.34
C TYR A 145 30.46 9.99 -4.96
N VAL A 146 29.62 10.92 -5.43
CA VAL A 146 29.67 12.34 -5.08
C VAL A 146 28.36 12.74 -4.40
N THR A 147 28.44 13.60 -3.40
CA THR A 147 27.25 14.17 -2.76
C THR A 147 26.80 15.40 -3.55
N ILE A 148 25.55 15.38 -4.02
CA ILE A 148 24.89 16.56 -4.61
C ILE A 148 23.59 16.86 -3.88
N TYR A 149 23.09 18.08 -3.99
CA TYR A 149 21.73 18.41 -3.54
C TYR A 149 20.75 18.15 -4.68
N ALA A 150 19.67 17.42 -4.37
CA ALA A 150 18.59 17.16 -5.30
C ALA A 150 17.24 17.50 -4.65
N ALA A 151 16.31 18.00 -5.46
CA ALA A 151 14.92 18.12 -5.06
C ALA A 151 14.26 16.74 -5.13
N PHE A 152 13.59 16.35 -4.05
CA PHE A 152 12.76 15.16 -3.95
C PHE A 152 11.31 15.57 -3.83
N ARG A 153 10.41 14.79 -4.46
CA ARG A 153 8.98 15.00 -4.33
C ARG A 153 8.58 14.93 -2.86
N ALA A 154 7.63 15.77 -2.46
CA ALA A 154 7.02 15.73 -1.14
C ALA A 154 5.51 15.52 -1.30
N TYR A 155 4.95 14.63 -0.49
CA TYR A 155 3.55 14.22 -0.56
C TYR A 155 2.84 14.56 0.75
N ASP A 156 1.51 14.64 0.71
CA ASP A 156 0.72 14.94 1.92
C ASP A 156 0.62 13.71 2.84
N ASN A 157 0.78 12.51 2.28
CA ASN A 157 0.74 11.24 3.01
C ASN A 157 1.41 10.10 2.21
N ASN A 158 1.63 8.96 2.87
CA ASN A 158 2.26 7.79 2.27
C ASN A 158 1.45 7.20 1.10
N SER A 159 0.12 7.24 1.15
CA SER A 159 -0.76 6.72 0.09
C SER A 159 -0.55 7.46 -1.24
N GLU A 160 -0.31 8.77 -1.20
CA GLU A 160 0.03 9.55 -2.41
C GLU A 160 1.39 9.15 -2.98
N SER A 161 2.39 8.92 -2.14
CA SER A 161 3.69 8.41 -2.61
C SER A 161 3.57 7.03 -3.28
N ILE A 162 2.67 6.17 -2.78
CA ILE A 162 2.38 4.86 -3.39
C ILE A 162 1.74 5.03 -4.77
N GLN A 163 0.72 5.89 -4.89
CA GLN A 163 0.02 6.14 -6.16
C GLN A 163 0.96 6.78 -7.19
N ASP A 164 1.77 7.75 -6.80
CA ASP A 164 2.73 8.40 -7.69
C ASP A 164 3.83 7.44 -8.16
N HIS A 165 4.25 6.48 -7.33
CA HIS A 165 5.12 5.39 -7.76
C HIS A 165 4.44 4.48 -8.79
N GLY A 166 3.16 4.14 -8.61
CA GLY A 166 2.37 3.42 -9.61
C GLY A 166 2.31 4.17 -10.95
N ALA A 167 2.06 5.47 -10.92
CA ALA A 167 2.08 6.33 -12.09
C ALA A 167 3.47 6.38 -12.75
N PHE A 168 4.54 6.49 -11.96
CA PHE A 168 5.92 6.45 -12.46
C PHE A 168 6.20 5.17 -13.27
N LEU A 169 5.79 4.01 -12.76
CA LEU A 169 5.94 2.74 -13.46
C LEU A 169 5.05 2.68 -14.72
N LYS A 170 3.80 3.13 -14.63
CA LYS A 170 2.84 3.12 -15.74
C LYS A 170 3.29 3.97 -16.93
N TYR A 171 3.81 5.16 -16.67
CA TYR A 171 4.13 6.14 -17.72
C TYR A 171 5.58 6.03 -18.22
N ASN A 172 6.41 5.22 -17.58
CA ASN A 172 7.74 4.92 -18.05
C ASN A 172 7.73 3.61 -18.85
N SER A 173 7.82 3.73 -20.18
CA SER A 173 7.74 2.60 -21.13
C SER A 173 8.67 1.42 -20.82
N ARG A 174 9.77 1.68 -20.11
CA ARG A 174 10.70 0.68 -19.56
C ARG A 174 9.99 -0.44 -18.78
N TYR A 175 8.90 -0.14 -18.07
CA TYR A 175 8.22 -1.06 -17.17
C TYR A 175 6.88 -1.59 -17.72
N ASN A 176 6.55 -1.35 -19.00
CA ASN A 176 5.23 -1.75 -19.52
C ASN A 176 4.97 -3.26 -19.47
N ASN A 177 6.01 -4.09 -19.45
CA ASN A 177 5.95 -5.55 -19.43
C ASN A 177 5.44 -6.16 -18.10
N LEU A 178 5.44 -5.41 -17.00
CA LEU A 178 5.02 -5.88 -15.68
C LEU A 178 3.57 -5.48 -15.36
N LEU A 179 3.01 -4.52 -16.09
CA LEU A 179 1.66 -4.00 -15.83
C LEU A 179 0.61 -5.08 -16.14
N GLY A 180 -0.25 -5.37 -15.18
CA GLY A 180 -1.28 -6.40 -15.26
C GLY A 180 -0.78 -7.84 -15.04
N ASP A 181 0.52 -8.04 -14.79
CA ASP A 181 1.05 -9.35 -14.42
C ASP A 181 0.71 -9.65 -12.96
N SER A 182 -0.12 -10.67 -12.73
CA SER A 182 -0.58 -11.07 -11.41
C SER A 182 0.40 -12.00 -10.66
N ASN A 183 1.58 -12.25 -11.21
CA ASN A 183 2.59 -13.10 -10.57
C ASN A 183 3.72 -12.24 -9.99
N TYR A 184 3.76 -12.10 -8.67
CA TYR A 184 4.76 -11.28 -7.99
C TYR A 184 6.21 -11.73 -8.23
N VAL A 185 6.47 -13.02 -8.43
CA VAL A 185 7.82 -13.51 -8.78
C VAL A 185 8.21 -13.02 -10.18
N SER A 186 7.27 -13.06 -11.12
CA SER A 186 7.49 -12.53 -12.48
C SER A 186 7.73 -11.02 -12.45
N VAL A 187 6.87 -10.26 -11.75
CA VAL A 187 6.98 -8.80 -11.61
C VAL A 187 8.30 -8.40 -10.94
N ALA A 188 8.70 -9.06 -9.84
CA ALA A 188 9.98 -8.81 -9.16
C ALA A 188 11.19 -9.01 -10.08
N ASN A 189 11.16 -10.04 -10.93
CA ASN A 189 12.23 -10.29 -11.89
C ASN A 189 12.25 -9.25 -13.01
N LYS A 190 11.09 -8.90 -13.57
CA LYS A 190 10.96 -7.88 -14.63
C LYS A 190 11.47 -6.52 -14.15
N ILE A 191 10.96 -6.03 -13.01
CA ILE A 191 11.32 -4.69 -12.51
C ILE A 191 12.82 -4.53 -12.25
N ARG A 192 13.49 -5.60 -11.77
CA ARG A 192 14.96 -5.62 -11.69
C ARG A 192 15.56 -5.57 -13.09
N LEU A 193 15.23 -6.52 -13.97
CA LEU A 193 15.81 -6.62 -15.32
C LEU A 193 15.67 -5.31 -16.13
N ASP A 194 14.57 -4.60 -15.92
CA ASP A 194 14.28 -3.31 -16.53
C ASP A 194 15.12 -2.16 -15.93
N GLY A 195 15.88 -2.41 -14.87
CA GLY A 195 16.87 -1.51 -14.30
C GLY A 195 16.31 -0.56 -13.23
N TYR A 196 15.31 -1.00 -12.45
CA TYR A 196 14.85 -0.23 -11.28
C TYR A 196 15.94 -0.13 -10.21
N ALA A 197 16.64 -1.24 -9.93
CA ALA A 197 17.75 -1.29 -8.99
C ALA A 197 18.98 -1.95 -9.62
N THR A 198 20.18 -1.47 -9.25
CA THR A 198 21.44 -2.06 -9.70
C THR A 198 21.82 -3.31 -8.91
N ASP A 199 21.30 -3.45 -7.67
CA ASP A 199 21.52 -4.61 -6.81
C ASP A 199 21.09 -5.92 -7.50
N PRO A 200 21.98 -6.92 -7.68
CA PRO A 200 21.63 -8.21 -8.24
C PRO A 200 20.64 -9.02 -7.36
N ALA A 201 20.56 -8.75 -6.06
CA ALA A 201 19.67 -9.45 -5.14
C ALA A 201 18.26 -8.85 -5.07
N TYR A 202 17.98 -7.75 -5.77
CA TYR A 202 16.74 -6.98 -5.61
C TYR A 202 15.47 -7.82 -5.81
N SER A 203 15.41 -8.65 -6.87
CA SER A 203 14.27 -9.53 -7.11
C SER A 203 14.03 -10.49 -5.93
N THR A 204 15.10 -11.09 -5.41
CA THR A 204 15.02 -12.01 -4.27
C THR A 204 14.58 -11.30 -3.00
N SER A 205 15.07 -10.07 -2.77
CA SER A 205 14.64 -9.24 -1.63
C SER A 205 13.15 -8.93 -1.68
N LEU A 206 12.61 -8.56 -2.85
CA LEU A 206 11.17 -8.32 -3.03
C LEU A 206 10.36 -9.58 -2.78
N ILE A 207 10.74 -10.71 -3.38
CA ILE A 207 10.09 -12.00 -3.19
C ILE A 207 10.08 -12.38 -1.70
N SER A 208 11.21 -12.20 -1.02
CA SER A 208 11.32 -12.47 0.41
C SER A 208 10.37 -11.60 1.22
N MET A 209 10.27 -10.30 0.95
CA MET A 209 9.33 -9.41 1.66
C MET A 209 7.88 -9.85 1.45
N VAL A 210 7.50 -10.20 0.22
CA VAL A 210 6.16 -10.70 -0.09
C VAL A 210 5.86 -11.97 0.72
N GLN A 211 6.79 -12.92 0.77
CA GLN A 211 6.61 -14.18 1.48
C GLN A 211 6.60 -14.01 3.00
N THR A 212 7.52 -13.22 3.56
CA THR A 212 7.64 -13.00 5.00
C THR A 212 6.40 -12.36 5.61
N TYR A 213 5.75 -11.44 4.88
CA TYR A 213 4.58 -10.70 5.36
C TYR A 213 3.27 -11.13 4.71
N GLY A 214 3.27 -12.19 3.90
CA GLY A 214 2.07 -12.69 3.23
C GLY A 214 1.41 -11.67 2.30
N LEU A 215 2.18 -10.74 1.71
CA LEU A 215 1.62 -9.59 0.97
C LEU A 215 0.83 -10.00 -0.27
N ASN A 216 1.05 -11.21 -0.79
CA ASN A 216 0.35 -11.75 -1.94
C ASN A 216 -1.16 -11.95 -1.70
N ILE A 217 -1.62 -11.94 -0.45
CA ILE A 217 -3.08 -11.91 -0.16
C ILE A 217 -3.74 -10.66 -0.75
N LEU A 218 -2.99 -9.56 -0.85
CA LEU A 218 -3.48 -8.30 -1.39
C LEU A 218 -3.69 -8.35 -2.91
N ASP A 219 -2.96 -9.22 -3.60
CA ASP A 219 -3.05 -9.40 -5.06
C ASP A 219 -4.33 -10.15 -5.48
N ALA A 220 -5.12 -10.64 -4.53
CA ALA A 220 -6.39 -11.32 -4.77
C ALA A 220 -7.61 -10.39 -4.62
N LEU A 221 -7.40 -9.12 -4.25
CA LEU A 221 -8.45 -8.17 -3.87
C LEU A 221 -9.01 -7.37 -5.06
N GLN A 222 -9.25 -8.03 -6.20
CA GLN A 222 -9.79 -7.39 -7.41
C GLN A 222 -11.19 -6.79 -7.21
#